data_AF-A0A1H8CVR8-F1
#
_entry.id   AF-A0A1H8CVR8-F1
#
_cell.length_a   1.000
_cell.length_b   1.000
_cell.length_c   1.000
_cell.angle_alpha   90.00
_cell.angle_beta   90.00
_cell.angle_gamma   90.00
#
_symmetry.space_group_name_H-M   'P 1'
#
loop_
_entity.id
_entity.type
_entity.pdbx_description
1 polymer ?
#
loop_
_entity_poly.entity_id
_entity_poly.type
_entity_poly.pdbx_seq_one_letter_code
_entity_poly.pdbx_strand_id
1 'polypeptide(L)'
;MSEILKNPVVTGVGGGIAGLLVGSLLSLSTIESKVGSSMGRAMEDLSAVVQGDDAALSGVSERLAALEASMSGNAEAVAGLGAQVAGDFGERIAALEARIDTVAQDLGSQISQTAAAQAEAVRGALEAQPAAAPAPEAEAAAVSAPQAETPEGLAMLPEARGVGETFVLAGGAVRAFVQRADAEAGTVLLSVNGGTAQLSPGEAITVRHDAGACRLALSEVGADGVRISSDCDMPAGDGAAYGPGEMASLGDGQLRVFVSGILGDAARLAINGLAMQSLRVGESHAVENCTVSVTGIRGNRVLLDGGCS
;
A
#
# COMPACT_ATOMS: atom_id res chain seq x y z
N MET A 1 23.35 -61.69 7.19
CA MET A 1 24.73 -61.16 7.32
C MET A 1 24.83 -60.00 6.35
N SER A 2 24.67 -58.78 6.85
CA SER A 2 24.92 -57.55 6.10
C SER A 2 25.70 -56.64 7.03
N GLU A 3 26.91 -56.31 6.60
CA GLU A 3 27.91 -55.62 7.39
C GLU A 3 27.50 -54.17 7.70
N ILE A 4 27.68 -53.89 8.98
CA ILE A 4 27.76 -52.62 9.68
C ILE A 4 29.16 -52.02 9.44
N LEU A 5 29.28 -50.67 9.55
CA LEU A 5 30.48 -49.79 9.59
C LEU A 5 30.77 -49.07 8.26
N LYS A 6 30.88 -47.72 8.15
CA LYS A 6 31.25 -46.66 9.10
C LYS A 6 30.73 -45.29 8.62
N ASN A 7 29.94 -44.63 9.46
CA ASN A 7 29.91 -43.21 9.86
C ASN A 7 30.19 -42.06 8.83
N PRO A 8 29.28 -41.06 8.72
CA PRO A 8 29.61 -39.69 8.34
C PRO A 8 29.73 -38.79 9.58
N VAL A 9 30.91 -38.23 9.85
CA VAL A 9 31.09 -37.10 10.75
C VAL A 9 31.98 -36.09 10.04
N VAL A 10 31.61 -34.81 10.18
CA VAL A 10 32.46 -33.60 10.12
C VAL A 10 32.14 -32.64 8.96
N THR A 11 31.19 -31.75 9.30
CA THR A 11 31.17 -30.28 9.07
C THR A 11 31.02 -29.68 7.67
N GLY A 12 29.88 -29.01 7.48
CA GLY A 12 29.70 -27.88 6.57
C GLY A 12 28.54 -27.02 7.09
N VAL A 13 28.87 -25.87 7.66
CA VAL A 13 28.00 -24.88 8.32
C VAL A 13 26.87 -24.42 7.39
N GLY A 14 25.60 -24.65 7.75
CA GLY A 14 24.48 -24.22 6.90
C GLY A 14 23.08 -24.64 7.35
N GLY A 15 22.79 -24.68 8.65
CA GLY A 15 21.49 -25.16 9.15
C GLY A 15 21.09 -24.61 10.52
N GLY A 16 20.98 -23.29 10.65
CA GLY A 16 20.69 -22.64 11.93
C GLY A 16 19.37 -21.85 12.03
N ILE A 17 18.64 -21.61 10.93
CA ILE A 17 17.53 -20.63 10.94
C ILE A 17 16.14 -21.27 10.69
N ALA A 18 16.07 -22.55 10.32
CA ALA A 18 14.78 -23.23 10.07
C ALA A 18 14.16 -23.92 11.30
N GLY A 19 14.85 -23.98 12.45
CA GLY A 19 14.36 -24.65 13.67
C GLY A 19 13.66 -23.73 14.69
N LEU A 20 13.74 -22.40 14.53
CA LEU A 20 13.34 -21.45 15.57
C LEU A 20 11.94 -20.84 15.37
N LEU A 21 11.29 -21.09 14.22
CA LEU A 21 9.92 -20.58 13.96
C LEU A 21 8.81 -21.65 14.06
N VAL A 22 9.14 -22.92 14.26
CA VAL A 22 8.13 -23.99 14.50
C VAL A 22 8.00 -24.35 16.00
N GLY A 23 8.91 -23.89 16.85
CA GLY A 23 8.89 -24.14 18.31
C GLY A 23 8.07 -23.15 19.15
N SER A 24 7.68 -22.00 18.58
CA SER A 24 7.05 -20.89 19.33
C SER A 24 5.53 -20.92 19.38
N LEU A 25 4.85 -21.83 18.68
CA LEU A 25 3.39 -21.99 18.75
C LEU A 25 2.91 -23.23 19.53
N LEU A 26 3.82 -24.09 19.99
CA LEU A 26 3.50 -25.23 20.87
C LEU A 26 3.99 -25.07 22.32
N SER A 27 4.65 -23.96 22.66
CA SER A 27 5.26 -23.76 24.00
C SER A 27 4.45 -22.88 24.95
N LEU A 28 3.34 -22.27 24.52
CA LEU A 28 2.54 -21.41 25.42
C LEU A 28 1.77 -22.21 26.48
N SER A 29 1.52 -23.51 26.29
CA SER A 29 0.81 -24.35 27.27
C SER A 29 1.71 -24.98 28.35
N THR A 30 3.04 -24.89 28.22
CA THR A 30 3.98 -25.52 29.17
C THR A 30 4.81 -24.52 29.98
N ILE A 31 4.72 -23.23 29.66
CA ILE A 31 5.43 -22.17 30.38
C ILE A 31 4.71 -21.81 31.70
N GLU A 32 3.38 -21.94 31.75
CA GLU A 32 2.59 -21.57 32.93
C GLU A 32 2.82 -22.52 34.12
N SER A 33 3.09 -23.82 33.89
CA SER A 33 3.38 -24.80 34.96
C SER A 33 4.84 -24.79 35.44
N LYS A 34 5.78 -24.30 34.60
CA LYS A 34 7.21 -24.19 34.94
C LYS A 34 7.55 -22.88 35.65
N VAL A 35 6.84 -21.79 35.34
CA VAL A 35 7.01 -20.50 36.04
C VAL A 35 6.46 -20.59 37.47
N GLY A 36 5.30 -21.22 37.68
CA GLY A 36 4.74 -21.40 39.03
C GLY A 36 5.60 -22.28 39.96
N SER A 37 6.17 -23.37 39.44
CA SER A 37 7.01 -24.28 40.23
C SER A 37 8.44 -23.77 40.46
N SER A 38 8.97 -22.92 39.58
CA SER A 38 10.26 -22.26 39.78
C SER A 38 10.16 -21.04 40.70
N MET A 39 9.07 -20.27 40.63
CA MET A 39 8.79 -19.16 41.54
C MET A 39 8.52 -19.65 42.97
N GLY A 40 7.81 -20.78 43.13
CA GLY A 40 7.58 -21.42 44.43
C GLY A 40 8.87 -21.90 45.08
N ARG A 41 9.74 -22.60 44.33
CA ARG A 41 11.07 -23.00 44.82
C ARG A 41 11.99 -21.82 45.12
N ALA A 42 11.93 -20.76 44.31
CA ALA A 42 12.70 -19.55 44.57
C ALA A 42 12.21 -18.80 45.82
N MET A 43 10.91 -18.77 46.11
CA MET A 43 10.37 -18.18 47.34
C MET A 43 10.65 -19.04 48.58
N GLU A 44 10.66 -20.37 48.45
CA GLU A 44 10.95 -21.28 49.56
C GLU A 44 12.44 -21.21 49.95
N ASP A 45 13.35 -21.16 48.96
CA ASP A 45 14.78 -20.85 49.16
C ASP A 45 15.01 -19.45 49.75
N LEU A 46 14.23 -18.44 49.32
CA LEU A 46 14.32 -17.08 49.88
C LEU A 46 13.87 -17.03 51.34
N SER A 47 12.84 -17.81 51.71
CA SER A 47 12.32 -17.85 53.09
C SER A 47 13.24 -18.57 54.07
N ALA A 48 14.02 -19.53 53.58
CA ALA A 48 15.06 -20.22 54.35
C ALA A 48 16.32 -19.34 54.50
N VAL A 49 16.68 -18.59 53.46
CA VAL A 49 17.81 -17.64 53.44
C VAL A 49 17.60 -16.43 54.37
N VAL A 50 16.36 -15.96 54.52
CA VAL A 50 16.04 -14.77 55.33
C VAL A 50 16.03 -15.06 56.83
N GLN A 51 15.93 -16.33 57.25
CA GLN A 51 15.96 -16.73 58.66
C GLN A 51 17.39 -17.08 59.13
N GLY A 52 18.32 -16.12 59.07
CA GLY A 52 19.45 -16.09 60.01
C GLY A 52 20.82 -16.60 59.54
N ASP A 53 21.13 -16.68 58.24
CA ASP A 53 22.48 -17.03 57.77
C ASP A 53 23.22 -15.83 57.15
N ASP A 54 24.22 -15.29 57.86
CA ASP A 54 25.17 -14.27 57.33
C ASP A 54 25.80 -14.73 56.00
N ALA A 55 26.00 -16.04 55.84
CA ALA A 55 26.50 -16.65 54.60
C ALA A 55 25.53 -16.46 53.42
N ALA A 56 24.23 -16.45 53.67
CA ALA A 56 23.22 -16.29 52.64
C ALA A 56 23.09 -14.82 52.18
N LEU A 57 23.22 -13.88 53.11
CA LEU A 57 23.33 -12.45 52.79
C LEU A 57 24.61 -12.14 51.99
N SER A 58 25.73 -12.77 52.36
CA SER A 58 26.98 -12.69 51.58
C SER A 58 26.79 -13.22 50.16
N GLY A 59 26.14 -14.38 50.00
CA GLY A 59 25.87 -14.97 48.69
C GLY A 59 24.92 -14.13 47.81
N VAL A 60 23.92 -13.46 48.40
CA VAL A 60 23.05 -12.52 47.69
C VAL A 60 23.83 -11.27 47.26
N SER A 61 24.70 -10.74 48.12
CA SER A 61 25.54 -9.57 47.77
C SER A 61 26.50 -9.86 46.62
N GLU A 62 27.09 -11.06 46.59
CA GLU A 62 27.99 -11.51 45.53
C GLU A 62 27.24 -11.73 44.21
N ARG A 63 26.02 -12.28 44.29
CA ARG A 63 25.12 -12.38 43.12
C ARG A 63 24.70 -11.02 42.61
N LEU A 64 24.43 -10.05 43.49
CA LEU A 64 24.08 -8.68 43.10
C LEU A 64 25.25 -8.01 42.38
N ALA A 65 26.47 -8.12 42.93
CA ALA A 65 27.68 -7.60 42.30
C ALA A 65 27.95 -8.26 40.92
N ALA A 66 27.74 -9.57 40.81
CA ALA A 66 27.84 -10.27 39.53
C ALA A 66 26.76 -9.82 38.52
N LEU A 67 25.53 -9.54 38.99
CA LEU A 67 24.44 -9.05 38.15
C LEU A 67 24.71 -7.62 37.67
N GLU A 68 25.23 -6.75 38.55
CA GLU A 68 25.65 -5.38 38.22
C GLU A 68 26.78 -5.37 37.20
N ALA A 69 27.79 -6.23 37.38
CA ALA A 69 28.87 -6.40 36.41
C ALA A 69 28.34 -6.91 35.06
N SER A 70 27.40 -7.86 35.07
CA SER A 70 26.76 -8.34 33.84
C SER A 70 25.89 -7.27 33.17
N MET A 71 25.19 -6.44 33.94
CA MET A 71 24.39 -5.33 33.39
C MET A 71 25.29 -4.25 32.78
N SER A 72 26.40 -3.91 33.43
CA SER A 72 27.40 -2.97 32.89
C SER A 72 28.01 -3.50 31.59
N GLY A 73 28.42 -4.77 31.56
CA GLY A 73 28.94 -5.40 30.35
C GLY A 73 27.92 -5.48 29.20
N ASN A 74 26.65 -5.75 29.52
CA ASN A 74 25.57 -5.73 28.53
C ASN A 74 25.30 -4.31 28.02
N ALA A 75 25.36 -3.28 28.87
CA ALA A 75 25.19 -1.89 28.45
C ALA A 75 26.29 -1.46 27.48
N GLU A 76 27.54 -1.84 27.74
CA GLU A 76 28.67 -1.62 26.83
C GLU A 76 28.51 -2.37 25.51
N ALA A 77 28.08 -3.63 25.54
CA ALA A 77 27.82 -4.42 24.34
C ALA A 77 26.69 -3.82 23.48
N VAL A 78 25.61 -3.33 24.11
CA VAL A 78 24.51 -2.65 23.41
C VAL A 78 24.96 -1.33 22.82
N ALA A 79 25.78 -0.55 23.54
CA ALA A 79 26.36 0.68 23.02
C ALA A 79 27.28 0.42 21.81
N GLY A 80 28.11 -0.63 21.88
CA GLY A 80 28.97 -1.06 20.78
C GLY A 80 28.17 -1.52 19.56
N LEU A 81 27.10 -2.30 19.77
CA LEU A 81 26.20 -2.73 18.69
C LEU A 81 25.50 -1.53 18.04
N GLY A 82 25.07 -0.55 18.84
CA GLY A 82 24.48 0.69 18.33
C GLY A 82 25.43 1.49 17.45
N ALA A 83 26.70 1.62 17.84
CA ALA A 83 27.72 2.30 17.06
C ALA A 83 28.01 1.55 15.74
N GLN A 84 28.09 0.23 15.79
CA GLN A 84 28.31 -0.60 14.59
C GLN A 84 27.14 -0.51 13.61
N VAL A 85 25.90 -0.59 14.09
CA VAL A 85 24.69 -0.45 13.26
C VAL A 85 24.63 0.95 12.64
N ALA A 86 24.95 2.00 13.40
CA ALA A 86 25.01 3.36 12.87
C ALA A 86 26.08 3.52 11.77
N GLY A 87 27.25 2.90 11.95
CA GLY A 87 28.31 2.86 10.94
C GLY A 87 27.88 2.13 9.67
N ASP A 88 27.39 0.90 9.79
CA ASP A 88 26.92 0.09 8.67
C ASP A 88 25.77 0.77 7.91
N PHE A 89 24.87 1.45 8.63
CA PHE A 89 23.77 2.19 8.02
C PHE A 89 24.27 3.43 7.27
N GLY A 90 25.26 4.15 7.82
CA GLY A 90 25.92 5.27 7.15
C GLY A 90 26.62 4.85 5.86
N GLU A 91 27.35 3.74 5.88
CA GLU A 91 28.00 3.19 4.68
C GLU A 91 26.98 2.77 3.61
N ARG A 92 25.86 2.15 4.02
CA ARG A 92 24.77 1.79 3.10
C ARG A 92 24.09 3.01 2.49
N ILE A 93 23.90 4.08 3.25
CA ILE A 93 23.35 5.34 2.73
C ILE A 93 24.31 5.93 1.70
N ALA A 94 25.60 6.06 2.02
CA ALA A 94 26.59 6.59 1.08
C ALA A 94 26.68 5.75 -0.21
N ALA A 95 26.60 4.42 -0.09
CA ALA A 95 26.56 3.52 -1.25
C ALA A 95 25.26 3.67 -2.07
N LEU A 96 24.13 3.95 -1.41
CA LEU A 96 22.86 4.21 -2.08
C LEU A 96 22.87 5.55 -2.82
N GLU A 97 23.41 6.61 -2.21
CA GLU A 97 23.59 7.93 -2.83
C GLU A 97 24.45 7.83 -4.10
N ALA A 98 25.59 7.13 -4.03
CA ALA A 98 26.45 6.92 -5.20
C ALA A 98 25.75 6.14 -6.33
N ARG A 99 24.88 5.18 -5.99
CA ARG A 99 24.06 4.46 -6.97
C ARG A 99 23.00 5.37 -7.59
N ILE A 100 22.36 6.23 -6.81
CA ILE A 100 21.36 7.19 -7.29
C ILE A 100 22.02 8.18 -8.27
N ASP A 101 23.19 8.72 -7.96
CA ASP A 101 23.92 9.62 -8.85
C ASP A 101 24.28 8.93 -10.18
N THR A 102 24.73 7.67 -10.10
CA THR A 102 25.05 6.87 -11.29
C THR A 102 23.80 6.64 -12.15
N VAL A 103 22.66 6.28 -11.54
CA VAL A 103 21.39 6.07 -12.24
C VAL A 103 20.88 7.38 -12.86
N ALA A 104 21.02 8.51 -12.17
CA ALA A 104 20.63 9.82 -12.68
C ALA A 104 21.45 10.21 -13.93
N GLN A 105 22.77 9.96 -13.89
CA GLN A 105 23.65 10.19 -15.05
C GLN A 105 23.33 9.26 -16.22
N ASP A 106 23.12 7.98 -15.96
CA ASP A 106 22.79 7.00 -16.99
C ASP A 106 21.44 7.32 -17.65
N LEU A 107 20.42 7.62 -16.85
CA LEU A 107 19.10 8.02 -17.34
C LEU A 107 19.17 9.32 -18.17
N GLY A 108 19.95 10.32 -17.72
CA GLY A 108 20.17 11.54 -18.49
C GLY A 108 20.82 11.28 -19.85
N SER A 109 21.78 10.34 -19.91
CA SER A 109 22.43 9.93 -21.15
C SER A 109 21.46 9.20 -22.11
N GLN A 110 20.63 8.29 -21.58
CA GLN A 110 19.65 7.52 -22.36
C GLN A 110 18.53 8.42 -22.89
N ILE A 111 18.03 9.36 -22.09
CA ILE A 111 17.04 10.34 -22.53
C ILE A 111 17.62 11.20 -23.65
N SER A 112 18.85 11.67 -23.51
CA SER A 112 19.51 12.49 -24.54
C SER A 112 19.71 11.73 -25.86
N GLN A 113 20.11 10.46 -25.79
CA GLN A 113 20.23 9.59 -26.97
C GLN A 113 18.87 9.31 -27.62
N THR A 114 17.84 9.05 -26.82
CA THR A 114 16.48 8.80 -27.31
C THR A 114 15.89 10.03 -27.97
N ALA A 115 16.07 11.22 -27.37
CA ALA A 115 15.63 12.49 -27.95
C ALA A 115 16.33 12.77 -29.28
N ALA A 116 17.64 12.50 -29.37
CA ALA A 116 18.38 12.64 -30.64
C ALA A 116 17.87 11.67 -31.71
N ALA A 117 17.62 10.40 -31.35
CA ALA A 117 17.07 9.41 -32.28
C ALA A 117 15.65 9.76 -32.76
N GLN A 118 14.80 10.27 -31.87
CA GLN A 118 13.45 10.73 -32.22
C GLN A 118 13.50 11.97 -33.11
N ALA A 119 14.40 12.92 -32.85
CA ALA A 119 14.57 14.10 -33.69
C ALA A 119 15.04 13.74 -35.12
N GLU A 120 15.95 12.77 -35.27
CA GLU A 120 16.35 12.25 -36.57
C GLU A 120 15.23 11.49 -37.28
N ALA A 121 14.47 10.67 -36.55
CA ALA A 121 13.34 9.94 -37.11
C ALA A 121 12.24 10.89 -37.64
N VAL A 122 11.93 11.95 -36.88
CA VAL A 122 10.97 12.98 -37.31
C VAL A 122 11.52 13.74 -38.52
N ARG A 123 12.80 14.15 -38.52
CA ARG A 123 13.40 14.84 -39.67
C ARG A 123 13.36 13.98 -40.94
N GLY A 124 13.72 12.71 -40.83
CA GLY A 124 13.64 11.76 -41.95
C GLY A 124 12.21 11.54 -42.45
N ALA A 125 11.22 11.52 -41.55
CA ALA A 125 9.81 11.42 -41.93
C ALA A 125 9.30 12.67 -42.66
N LEU A 126 9.72 13.88 -42.25
CA LEU A 126 9.37 15.12 -42.94
C LEU A 126 10.05 15.23 -44.32
N GLU A 127 11.30 14.79 -44.46
CA GLU A 127 12.02 14.81 -45.74
C GLU A 127 11.51 13.75 -46.73
N ALA A 128 10.98 12.62 -46.23
CA ALA A 128 10.37 11.58 -47.04
C ALA A 128 8.91 11.87 -47.43
N GLN A 129 8.32 12.96 -46.94
CA GLN A 129 6.92 13.30 -47.19
C GLN A 129 6.74 13.90 -48.60
N PRO A 130 6.09 13.21 -49.54
CA PRO A 130 5.79 13.78 -50.85
C PRO A 130 4.80 14.93 -50.68
N ALA A 131 4.94 15.99 -51.48
CA ALA A 131 3.98 17.09 -51.52
C ALA A 131 2.56 16.55 -51.73
N ALA A 132 1.70 16.77 -50.75
CA ALA A 132 0.32 16.29 -50.77
C ALA A 132 -0.43 16.94 -51.95
N ALA A 133 -0.92 16.09 -52.85
CA ALA A 133 -1.97 16.50 -53.78
C ALA A 133 -3.24 16.85 -52.99
N PRO A 134 -4.01 17.87 -53.40
CA PRO A 134 -5.21 18.27 -52.69
C PRO A 134 -6.24 17.13 -52.72
N ALA A 135 -6.56 16.58 -51.55
CA ALA A 135 -7.66 15.64 -51.39
C ALA A 135 -9.00 16.41 -51.39
N PRO A 136 -10.05 15.84 -51.98
CA PRO A 136 -11.37 16.45 -52.01
C PRO A 136 -11.98 16.49 -50.59
N GLU A 137 -12.75 17.53 -50.33
CA GLU A 137 -13.49 17.76 -49.09
C GLU A 137 -14.38 16.55 -48.78
N ALA A 138 -14.01 15.81 -47.74
CA ALA A 138 -14.87 14.79 -47.14
C ALA A 138 -15.82 15.50 -46.17
N GLU A 139 -17.11 15.43 -46.49
CA GLU A 139 -18.21 15.79 -45.61
C GLU A 139 -18.03 15.14 -44.23
N ALA A 140 -18.06 15.98 -43.19
CA ALA A 140 -18.02 15.59 -41.80
C ALA A 140 -19.26 14.75 -41.45
N ALA A 141 -19.13 13.44 -41.62
CA ALA A 141 -19.97 12.49 -40.90
C ALA A 141 -19.50 12.50 -39.45
N ALA A 142 -20.30 13.10 -38.57
CA ALA A 142 -20.16 12.96 -37.12
C ALA A 142 -20.21 11.46 -36.78
N VAL A 143 -19.04 10.86 -36.59
CA VAL A 143 -18.93 9.54 -36.01
C VAL A 143 -19.29 9.74 -34.54
N SER A 144 -20.50 9.33 -34.16
CA SER A 144 -20.86 9.22 -32.75
C SER A 144 -19.87 8.27 -32.09
N ALA A 145 -18.94 8.82 -31.31
CA ALA A 145 -18.02 8.03 -30.51
C ALA A 145 -18.83 7.12 -29.58
N PRO A 146 -18.37 5.88 -29.31
CA PRO A 146 -19.02 5.02 -28.35
C PRO A 146 -18.98 5.68 -26.97
N GLN A 147 -20.11 6.25 -26.57
CA GLN A 147 -20.32 6.75 -25.21
C GLN A 147 -20.42 5.52 -24.30
N ALA A 148 -19.37 5.27 -23.52
CA ALA A 148 -19.46 4.27 -22.47
C ALA A 148 -20.32 4.83 -21.33
N GLU A 149 -21.13 3.96 -20.74
CA GLU A 149 -21.84 4.28 -19.51
C GLU A 149 -20.81 4.69 -18.46
N THR A 150 -20.96 5.91 -17.94
CA THR A 150 -20.15 6.39 -16.82
C THR A 150 -20.33 5.44 -15.64
N PRO A 151 -19.24 4.93 -15.03
CA PRO A 151 -19.34 4.09 -13.85
C PRO A 151 -20.17 4.79 -12.76
N GLU A 152 -21.05 4.03 -12.10
CA GLU A 152 -21.97 4.56 -11.09
C GLU A 152 -21.20 5.34 -9.99
N GLY A 153 -21.73 6.51 -9.64
CA GLY A 153 -21.18 7.37 -8.59
C GLY A 153 -20.00 8.27 -9.01
N LEU A 154 -19.66 8.35 -10.29
CA LEU A 154 -18.67 9.31 -10.80
C LEU A 154 -19.33 10.52 -11.46
N ALA A 155 -18.86 11.73 -11.15
CA ALA A 155 -19.31 12.95 -11.79
C ALA A 155 -18.50 13.21 -13.06
N MET A 156 -19.17 13.45 -14.18
CA MET A 156 -18.49 13.83 -15.43
C MET A 156 -17.92 15.24 -15.31
N LEU A 157 -16.65 15.41 -15.68
CA LEU A 157 -16.04 16.73 -15.74
C LEU A 157 -16.54 17.49 -16.98
N PRO A 158 -16.84 18.80 -16.85
CA PRO A 158 -17.47 19.55 -17.93
C PRO A 158 -16.52 19.85 -19.10
N GLU A 159 -15.21 19.90 -18.83
CA GLU A 159 -14.19 20.29 -19.82
C GLU A 159 -13.48 19.06 -20.39
N ALA A 160 -13.46 18.96 -21.71
CA ALA A 160 -12.56 18.05 -22.40
C ALA A 160 -11.11 18.59 -22.36
N ARG A 161 -10.13 17.69 -22.38
CA ARG A 161 -8.71 18.04 -22.40
C ARG A 161 -7.98 17.37 -23.56
N GLY A 162 -7.22 18.16 -24.29
CA GLY A 162 -6.35 17.70 -25.38
C GLY A 162 -5.06 17.04 -24.88
N VAL A 163 -4.32 16.44 -25.81
CA VAL A 163 -2.97 15.94 -25.53
C VAL A 163 -2.06 17.09 -25.12
N GLY A 164 -1.30 16.92 -24.03
CA GLY A 164 -0.48 17.98 -23.45
C GLY A 164 -1.19 18.81 -22.36
N GLU A 165 -2.48 18.58 -22.14
CA GLU A 165 -3.24 19.26 -21.09
C GLU A 165 -3.39 18.39 -19.83
N THR A 166 -3.72 19.04 -18.70
CA THR A 166 -3.82 18.39 -17.38
C THR A 166 -5.16 18.66 -16.72
N PHE A 167 -5.84 17.61 -16.29
CA PHE A 167 -6.92 17.71 -15.32
C PHE A 167 -6.34 17.93 -13.92
N VAL A 168 -6.84 18.93 -13.21
CA VAL A 168 -6.43 19.26 -11.85
C VAL A 168 -7.65 19.04 -10.96
N LEU A 169 -7.56 18.07 -10.07
CA LEU A 169 -8.66 17.56 -9.25
C LEU A 169 -8.25 17.52 -7.77
N ALA A 170 -9.24 17.38 -6.88
CA ALA A 170 -9.07 17.38 -5.42
C ALA A 170 -8.26 18.60 -4.93
N GLY A 171 -8.56 19.79 -5.44
CA GLY A 171 -7.82 21.03 -5.12
C GLY A 171 -6.35 21.03 -5.56
N GLY A 172 -5.98 20.17 -6.51
CA GLY A 172 -4.62 20.03 -7.05
C GLY A 172 -3.81 18.86 -6.51
N ALA A 173 -4.37 18.06 -5.62
CA ALA A 173 -3.76 16.83 -5.10
C ALA A 173 -3.74 15.69 -6.13
N VAL A 174 -4.62 15.74 -7.14
CA VAL A 174 -4.63 14.80 -8.26
C VAL A 174 -4.43 15.57 -9.56
N ARG A 175 -3.38 15.20 -10.30
CA ARG A 175 -3.06 15.75 -11.61
C ARG A 175 -3.02 14.64 -12.64
N ALA A 176 -3.96 14.65 -13.58
CA ALA A 176 -4.02 13.70 -14.68
C ALA A 176 -3.67 14.41 -15.99
N PHE A 177 -2.45 14.20 -16.46
CA PHE A 177 -1.93 14.75 -17.71
C PHE A 177 -2.22 13.81 -18.88
N VAL A 178 -2.78 14.34 -19.97
CA VAL A 178 -3.08 13.56 -21.18
C VAL A 178 -1.80 13.40 -22.00
N GLN A 179 -1.19 12.22 -21.94
CA GLN A 179 0.02 11.92 -22.71
C GLN A 179 -0.30 11.61 -24.17
N ARG A 180 -1.39 10.87 -24.39
CA ARG A 180 -1.84 10.44 -25.72
C ARG A 180 -3.32 10.11 -25.67
N ALA A 181 -4.04 10.45 -26.73
CA ALA A 181 -5.43 10.07 -26.94
C ALA A 181 -5.54 9.37 -28.30
N ASP A 182 -6.26 8.26 -28.35
CA ASP A 182 -6.56 7.51 -29.57
C ASP A 182 -8.08 7.52 -29.76
N ALA A 183 -8.54 8.40 -30.65
CA ALA A 183 -9.97 8.56 -30.93
C ALA A 183 -10.56 7.38 -31.72
N GLU A 184 -9.75 6.64 -32.48
CA GLU A 184 -10.22 5.46 -33.23
C GLU A 184 -10.40 4.27 -32.28
N ALA A 185 -9.45 4.06 -31.36
CA ALA A 185 -9.54 3.03 -30.34
C ALA A 185 -10.40 3.43 -29.13
N GLY A 186 -10.72 4.72 -28.99
CA GLY A 186 -11.42 5.27 -27.83
C GLY A 186 -10.61 5.23 -26.53
N THR A 187 -9.27 5.10 -26.60
CA THR A 187 -8.42 4.94 -25.41
C THR A 187 -7.59 6.17 -25.12
N VAL A 188 -7.21 6.35 -23.85
CA VAL A 188 -6.30 7.42 -23.43
C VAL A 188 -5.13 6.86 -22.63
N LEU A 189 -3.96 7.48 -22.77
CA LEU A 189 -2.82 7.31 -21.88
C LEU A 189 -2.69 8.55 -21.00
N LEU A 190 -2.88 8.38 -19.70
CA LEU A 190 -2.77 9.44 -18.70
C LEU A 190 -1.49 9.27 -17.87
N SER A 191 -0.83 10.38 -17.53
CA SER A 191 0.07 10.44 -16.37
C SER A 191 -0.72 10.96 -15.18
N VAL A 192 -1.00 10.11 -14.20
CA VAL A 192 -1.71 10.48 -12.97
C VAL A 192 -0.72 10.52 -11.82
N ASN A 193 -0.50 11.71 -11.25
CA ASN A 193 0.49 11.93 -10.18
C ASN A 193 1.89 11.36 -10.51
N GLY A 194 2.28 11.38 -11.79
CA GLY A 194 3.56 10.86 -12.28
C GLY A 194 3.56 9.37 -12.68
N GLY A 195 2.51 8.61 -12.34
CA GLY A 195 2.33 7.23 -12.80
C GLY A 195 1.57 7.15 -14.13
N THR A 196 1.93 6.21 -15.00
CA THR A 196 1.25 6.04 -16.30
C THR A 196 0.08 5.06 -16.19
N ALA A 197 -1.10 5.43 -16.69
CA ALA A 197 -2.27 4.59 -16.77
C ALA A 197 -2.93 4.69 -18.15
N GLN A 198 -3.18 3.55 -18.80
CA GLN A 198 -4.02 3.49 -19.98
C GLN A 198 -5.45 3.21 -19.54
N LEU A 199 -6.41 3.96 -20.06
CA LEU A 199 -7.83 3.78 -19.78
C LEU A 199 -8.61 3.55 -21.07
N SER A 200 -9.56 2.64 -21.00
CA SER A 200 -10.62 2.45 -22.00
C SER A 200 -11.95 3.02 -21.50
N PRO A 201 -12.93 3.30 -22.38
CA PRO A 201 -14.21 3.86 -21.96
C PRO A 201 -14.92 2.92 -20.97
N GLY A 202 -15.41 3.48 -19.86
CA GLY A 202 -16.04 2.71 -18.78
C GLY A 202 -15.05 2.06 -17.79
N GLU A 203 -13.74 2.11 -18.06
CA GLU A 203 -12.71 1.70 -17.11
C GLU A 203 -12.44 2.82 -16.11
N ALA A 204 -12.30 2.44 -14.82
CA ALA A 204 -11.95 3.35 -13.75
C ALA A 204 -10.68 2.87 -13.03
N ILE A 205 -9.81 3.83 -12.68
CA ILE A 205 -8.64 3.60 -11.84
C ILE A 205 -8.78 4.32 -10.52
N THR A 206 -8.20 3.73 -9.47
CA THR A 206 -8.09 4.36 -8.16
C THR A 206 -6.81 5.16 -8.06
N VAL A 207 -6.92 6.43 -7.66
CA VAL A 207 -5.82 7.36 -7.44
C VAL A 207 -5.72 7.66 -5.96
N ARG A 208 -4.53 7.44 -5.38
CA ARG A 208 -4.25 7.79 -3.98
C ARG A 208 -3.55 9.15 -3.91
N HIS A 209 -3.91 9.93 -2.91
CA HIS A 209 -3.34 11.22 -2.56
C HIS A 209 -3.40 11.41 -1.02
N ASP A 210 -2.78 12.47 -0.50
CA ASP A 210 -2.62 12.65 0.96
C ASP A 210 -3.95 12.73 1.73
N ALA A 211 -4.98 13.27 1.09
CA ALA A 211 -6.32 13.40 1.67
C ALA A 211 -7.20 12.17 1.44
N GLY A 212 -6.78 11.18 0.65
CA GLY A 212 -7.60 9.99 0.41
C GLY A 212 -7.30 9.21 -0.86
N ALA A 213 -8.26 8.38 -1.24
CA ALA A 213 -8.33 7.77 -2.56
C ALA A 213 -9.60 8.26 -3.28
N CYS A 214 -9.48 8.47 -4.57
CA CYS A 214 -10.58 8.77 -5.47
C CYS A 214 -10.44 7.96 -6.76
N ARG A 215 -11.42 8.05 -7.64
CA ARG A 215 -11.51 7.32 -8.90
C ARG A 215 -11.48 8.30 -10.07
N LEU A 216 -10.81 7.85 -11.14
CA LEU A 216 -10.82 8.49 -12.44
C LEU A 216 -11.26 7.45 -13.46
N ALA A 217 -12.27 7.78 -14.27
CA ALA A 217 -12.71 6.93 -15.35
C ALA A 217 -12.72 7.68 -16.68
N LEU A 218 -12.46 6.96 -17.76
CA LEU A 218 -12.59 7.52 -19.09
C LEU A 218 -14.07 7.51 -19.50
N SER A 219 -14.60 8.68 -19.81
CA SER A 219 -15.98 8.81 -20.32
C SER A 219 -15.97 8.79 -21.84
N GLU A 220 -15.14 9.62 -22.47
CA GLU A 220 -15.13 9.80 -23.93
C GLU A 220 -13.75 10.22 -24.43
N VAL A 221 -13.40 9.79 -25.63
CA VAL A 221 -12.29 10.36 -26.43
C VAL A 221 -12.87 10.79 -27.77
N GLY A 222 -12.78 12.07 -28.08
CA GLY A 222 -13.36 12.65 -29.30
C GLY A 222 -12.52 13.77 -29.89
N ALA A 223 -13.07 14.46 -30.89
CA ALA A 223 -12.41 15.56 -31.59
C ALA A 223 -12.07 16.74 -30.67
N ASP A 224 -12.91 16.97 -29.65
CA ASP A 224 -12.70 18.02 -28.64
C ASP A 224 -11.70 17.62 -27.54
N GLY A 225 -11.18 16.39 -27.59
CA GLY A 225 -10.23 15.83 -26.63
C GLY A 225 -10.81 14.70 -25.78
N VAL A 226 -10.19 14.49 -24.63
CA VAL A 226 -10.53 13.45 -23.65
C VAL A 226 -11.49 14.02 -22.62
N ARG A 227 -12.57 13.32 -22.29
CA ARG A 227 -13.42 13.60 -21.13
C ARG A 227 -13.30 12.47 -20.13
N ILE A 228 -13.09 12.84 -18.88
CA ILE A 228 -13.03 11.89 -17.76
C ILE A 228 -14.15 12.17 -16.77
N SER A 229 -14.56 11.14 -16.05
CA SER A 229 -15.43 11.25 -14.87
C SER A 229 -14.61 10.95 -13.62
N SER A 230 -14.94 11.62 -12.53
CA SER A 230 -14.21 11.52 -11.28
C SER A 230 -15.08 11.76 -10.06
N ASP A 231 -14.68 11.17 -8.93
CA ASP A 231 -15.19 11.50 -7.60
C ASP A 231 -14.17 12.28 -6.74
N CYS A 232 -13.04 12.70 -7.31
CA CYS A 232 -11.96 13.38 -6.58
C CYS A 232 -12.34 14.77 -6.06
N ASP A 233 -13.24 15.49 -6.75
CA ASP A 233 -13.77 16.79 -6.31
C ASP A 233 -15.15 16.67 -5.65
N MET A 234 -15.67 15.45 -5.50
CA MET A 234 -16.87 15.28 -4.68
C MET A 234 -16.50 15.59 -3.23
N PRO A 235 -17.37 16.33 -2.50
CA PRO A 235 -17.20 16.45 -1.07
C PRO A 235 -17.13 15.03 -0.51
N ALA A 236 -16.09 14.73 0.28
CA ALA A 236 -16.11 13.49 1.02
C ALA A 236 -17.42 13.46 1.79
N GLY A 237 -18.20 12.38 1.61
CA GLY A 237 -19.44 12.28 2.37
C GLY A 237 -19.11 12.49 3.84
N ASP A 238 -19.96 13.23 4.54
CA ASP A 238 -19.81 13.60 5.95
C ASP A 238 -19.87 12.39 6.92
N GLY A 239 -19.75 11.17 6.38
CA GLY A 239 -19.78 9.91 7.09
C GLY A 239 -18.55 9.73 7.99
N ALA A 240 -18.79 9.06 9.12
CA ALA A 240 -17.73 8.71 10.04
C ALA A 240 -16.73 7.73 9.39
N ALA A 241 -15.45 7.86 9.74
CA ALA A 241 -14.35 7.09 9.16
C ALA A 241 -13.96 5.89 10.04
N TYR A 242 -14.04 4.70 9.48
CA TYR A 242 -13.82 3.42 10.17
C TYR A 242 -12.67 2.63 9.53
N GLY A 243 -11.77 2.07 10.35
CA GLY A 243 -10.66 1.24 9.91
C GLY A 243 -10.97 -0.26 9.95
N PRO A 244 -10.11 -1.10 9.35
CA PRO A 244 -10.20 -2.56 9.49
C PRO A 244 -10.21 -3.00 10.96
N GLY A 245 -11.14 -3.87 11.32
CA GLY A 245 -11.38 -4.34 12.68
C GLY A 245 -12.34 -3.46 13.50
N GLU A 246 -12.73 -2.28 12.99
CA GLU A 246 -13.69 -1.40 13.66
C GLU A 246 -15.14 -1.75 13.26
N MET A 247 -16.08 -1.42 14.16
CA MET A 247 -17.51 -1.56 13.93
C MET A 247 -18.16 -0.18 13.92
N ALA A 248 -18.84 0.15 12.83
CA ALA A 248 -19.69 1.32 12.72
C ALA A 248 -21.09 1.01 13.25
N SER A 249 -21.66 1.99 13.95
CA SER A 249 -23.04 1.98 14.41
C SER A 249 -23.77 3.13 13.71
N LEU A 250 -24.63 2.81 12.74
CA LEU A 250 -25.33 3.77 11.88
C LEU A 250 -26.85 3.65 12.11
N GLY A 251 -27.63 4.65 11.67
CA GLY A 251 -29.10 4.67 11.82
C GLY A 251 -29.57 4.37 13.25
N ASP A 252 -29.11 5.16 14.23
CA ASP A 252 -29.40 5.00 15.66
C ASP A 252 -29.04 3.62 16.26
N GLY A 253 -28.09 2.92 15.63
CA GLY A 253 -27.60 1.61 16.07
C GLY A 253 -28.34 0.40 15.49
N GLN A 254 -29.29 0.65 14.58
CA GLN A 254 -29.98 -0.42 13.83
C GLN A 254 -29.07 -1.05 12.76
N LEU A 255 -28.09 -0.30 12.27
CA LEU A 255 -27.06 -0.79 11.36
C LEU A 255 -25.74 -0.96 12.12
N ARG A 256 -25.26 -2.20 12.20
CA ARG A 256 -23.94 -2.56 12.75
C ARG A 256 -23.06 -3.05 11.61
N VAL A 257 -22.12 -2.22 11.18
CA VAL A 257 -21.28 -2.51 10.02
C VAL A 257 -19.87 -2.79 10.50
N PHE A 258 -19.41 -4.03 10.39
CA PHE A 258 -18.04 -4.41 10.70
C PHE A 258 -17.16 -4.27 9.46
N VAL A 259 -16.06 -3.52 9.57
CA VAL A 259 -15.08 -3.35 8.49
C VAL A 259 -14.03 -4.43 8.63
N SER A 260 -14.08 -5.46 7.78
CA SER A 260 -13.07 -6.53 7.81
C SER A 260 -11.75 -6.11 7.17
N GLY A 261 -11.78 -5.21 6.18
CA GLY A 261 -10.60 -4.82 5.44
C GLY A 261 -10.92 -3.91 4.27
N ILE A 262 -9.89 -3.28 3.73
CA ILE A 262 -9.97 -2.40 2.57
C ILE A 262 -9.01 -2.95 1.51
N LEU A 263 -9.51 -3.18 0.30
CA LEU A 263 -8.77 -3.74 -0.81
C LEU A 263 -8.96 -2.86 -2.04
N GLY A 264 -7.94 -2.10 -2.41
CA GLY A 264 -8.05 -1.13 -3.50
C GLY A 264 -9.04 -0.02 -3.17
N ASP A 265 -10.14 0.04 -3.92
CA ASP A 265 -11.28 0.95 -3.76
C ASP A 265 -12.52 0.30 -3.13
N ALA A 266 -12.40 -0.96 -2.70
CA ALA A 266 -13.48 -1.70 -2.10
C ALA A 266 -13.26 -1.91 -0.60
N ALA A 267 -14.31 -1.66 0.18
CA ALA A 267 -14.37 -2.04 1.58
C ALA A 267 -15.08 -3.39 1.72
N ARG A 268 -14.46 -4.31 2.46
CA ARG A 268 -15.08 -5.57 2.88
C ARG A 268 -15.84 -5.34 4.18
N LEU A 269 -17.16 -5.39 4.09
CA LEU A 269 -18.08 -5.05 5.17
C LEU A 269 -18.94 -6.26 5.53
N ALA A 270 -19.17 -6.49 6.82
CA ALA A 270 -20.26 -7.36 7.29
C ALA A 270 -21.33 -6.47 7.94
N ILE A 271 -22.53 -6.47 7.36
CA ILE A 271 -23.64 -5.62 7.81
C ILE A 271 -24.56 -6.48 8.69
N ASN A 272 -24.80 -6.05 9.92
CA ASN A 272 -25.60 -6.76 10.94
C ASN A 272 -25.14 -8.20 11.22
N GLY A 273 -23.84 -8.48 11.05
CA GLY A 273 -23.29 -9.83 11.22
C GLY A 273 -23.66 -10.81 10.11
N LEU A 274 -24.21 -10.32 8.99
CA LEU A 274 -24.49 -11.10 7.79
C LEU A 274 -23.23 -11.34 6.97
N ALA A 275 -23.40 -11.99 5.80
CA ALA A 275 -22.33 -12.32 4.87
C ALA A 275 -21.46 -11.10 4.53
N MET A 276 -20.16 -11.36 4.32
CA MET A 276 -19.21 -10.38 3.86
C MET A 276 -19.61 -9.84 2.49
N GLN A 277 -19.72 -8.53 2.38
CA GLN A 277 -19.95 -7.81 1.14
C GLN A 277 -18.77 -6.93 0.80
N SER A 278 -18.54 -6.73 -0.49
CA SER A 278 -17.52 -5.83 -0.98
C SER A 278 -18.25 -4.64 -1.60
N LEU A 279 -18.18 -3.48 -0.95
CA LEU A 279 -18.76 -2.24 -1.46
C LEU A 279 -17.64 -1.29 -1.87
N ARG A 280 -17.74 -0.76 -3.09
CA ARG A 280 -16.86 0.29 -3.58
C ARG A 280 -17.34 1.67 -3.14
N VAL A 281 -16.45 2.65 -3.24
CA VAL A 281 -16.83 4.05 -3.10
C VAL A 281 -17.99 4.38 -4.06
N GLY A 282 -19.02 5.05 -3.54
CA GLY A 282 -20.26 5.38 -4.25
C GLY A 282 -21.30 4.27 -4.27
N GLU A 283 -20.95 3.03 -3.92
CA GLU A 283 -21.92 1.94 -3.85
C GLU A 283 -22.68 1.98 -2.51
N SER A 284 -23.95 1.60 -2.58
CA SER A 284 -24.83 1.44 -1.42
C SER A 284 -25.42 0.04 -1.37
N HIS A 285 -25.64 -0.46 -0.17
CA HIS A 285 -26.33 -1.71 0.07
C HIS A 285 -27.54 -1.50 0.97
N ALA A 286 -28.69 -1.95 0.49
CA ALA A 286 -29.93 -1.95 1.26
C ALA A 286 -30.04 -3.25 2.07
N VAL A 287 -30.35 -3.12 3.36
CA VAL A 287 -30.65 -4.22 4.27
C VAL A 287 -31.98 -3.89 4.95
N GLU A 288 -33.02 -4.63 4.61
CA GLU A 288 -34.39 -4.38 5.09
C GLU A 288 -34.85 -2.94 4.77
N ASN A 289 -35.16 -2.15 5.80
CA ASN A 289 -35.53 -0.73 5.71
C ASN A 289 -34.33 0.22 5.91
N CYS A 290 -33.11 -0.32 5.95
CA CYS A 290 -31.89 0.42 6.15
C CYS A 290 -31.03 0.44 4.88
N THR A 291 -30.25 1.49 4.70
CA THR A 291 -29.25 1.58 3.64
C THR A 291 -27.91 1.98 4.25
N VAL A 292 -26.84 1.30 3.85
CA VAL A 292 -25.46 1.71 4.11
C VAL A 292 -24.80 2.07 2.78
N SER A 293 -24.01 3.14 2.76
CA SER A 293 -23.23 3.57 1.61
C SER A 293 -21.78 3.78 1.98
N VAL A 294 -20.89 3.45 1.04
CA VAL A 294 -19.46 3.80 1.15
C VAL A 294 -19.27 5.13 0.45
N THR A 295 -19.07 6.19 1.22
CA THR A 295 -18.95 7.54 0.68
C THR A 295 -17.52 7.93 0.34
N GLY A 296 -16.54 7.15 0.79
CA GLY A 296 -15.14 7.36 0.46
C GLY A 296 -14.20 6.37 1.15
N ILE A 297 -12.95 6.32 0.70
CA ILE A 297 -11.86 5.58 1.36
C ILE A 297 -10.66 6.52 1.48
N ARG A 298 -10.15 6.70 2.70
CA ARG A 298 -9.01 7.58 2.99
C ARG A 298 -7.93 6.83 3.76
N GLY A 299 -6.76 6.66 3.14
CA GLY A 299 -5.68 5.85 3.69
C GLY A 299 -6.16 4.41 3.91
N ASN A 300 -6.20 3.97 5.17
CA ASN A 300 -6.73 2.67 5.58
C ASN A 300 -8.04 2.80 6.37
N ARG A 301 -8.89 3.79 6.04
CA ARG A 301 -10.21 4.00 6.64
C ARG A 301 -11.26 4.16 5.55
N VAL A 302 -12.46 3.61 5.79
CA VAL A 302 -13.64 3.74 4.95
C VAL A 302 -14.60 4.75 5.59
N LEU A 303 -15.11 5.69 4.82
CA LEU A 303 -16.17 6.60 5.23
C LEU A 303 -17.49 5.91 4.92
N LEU A 304 -18.30 5.73 5.96
CA LEU A 304 -19.59 5.07 5.87
C LEU A 304 -20.68 6.06 6.25
N ASP A 305 -21.74 6.06 5.46
CA ASP A 305 -23.00 6.71 5.79
C ASP A 305 -24.12 5.67 5.79
N GLY A 306 -25.19 5.92 6.54
CA GLY A 306 -26.30 5.00 6.56
C GLY A 306 -27.42 5.36 7.53
N GLY A 307 -28.63 5.06 7.10
CA GLY A 307 -29.86 5.38 7.81
C GLY A 307 -30.95 4.34 7.54
N CYS A 308 -31.97 4.37 8.37
CA CYS A 308 -33.13 3.48 8.27
C CYS A 308 -34.40 4.32 8.15
N SER A 309 -35.33 3.88 7.30
CA SER A 309 -36.63 4.52 7.05
C SER A 309 -37.77 3.80 7.73
#